data_AF-A0A924GIR7-F1
#
_entry.id   AF-A0A924GIR7-F1
#
_cell.length_a   1.000
_cell.length_b   1.000
_cell.length_c   1.000
_cell.angle_alpha   90.00
_cell.angle_beta   90.00
_cell.angle_gamma   90.00
#
_symmetry.space_group_name_H-M   'P 1'
#
loop_
_entity.id
_entity.type
_entity.pdbx_description
1 polymer ?
#
loop_
_entity_poly.entity_id
_entity_poly.type
_entity_poly.pdbx_seq_one_letter_code
_entity_poly.pdbx_strand_id
1 'polypeptide(L)'
;MAREGPTVQIHPTPFELYRRATASWTPAEHWDNASLLVRRTEAHHLTGTAPPPVSGHRLATTWVRTLHRHEQFWRDHLQSPRERTRNLSTLPQAERLLGEWARRQRRTKHRLSRYQILRLAVSPSFAWDPREHAWMSNYDACHRHLRKTGTLPSLAGASPEQFALARWLGRQLHALKDGTLVPDRAALLQGLITDIRLIQDDPPR
;
A
#
# COMPACT_ATOMS: atom_id res chain seq x y z
N MET A 1 14.23 31.75 13.60
CA MET A 1 13.45 30.53 13.87
C MET A 1 12.52 30.27 12.68
N ALA A 2 12.96 29.46 11.71
CA ALA A 2 12.16 29.13 10.54
C ALA A 2 11.10 28.09 10.95
N ARG A 3 9.82 28.47 10.83
CA ARG A 3 8.71 27.52 10.93
C ARG A 3 8.72 26.72 9.64
N GLU A 4 9.10 25.45 9.70
CA GLU A 4 8.87 24.50 8.61
C GLU A 4 7.36 24.50 8.33
N GLY A 5 6.96 24.98 7.17
CA GLY A 5 5.58 24.91 6.71
C GLY A 5 5.13 23.44 6.61
N PRO A 6 3.83 23.16 6.72
CA PRO A 6 3.34 21.78 6.64
C PRO A 6 3.79 21.17 5.31
N THR A 7 4.55 20.08 5.39
CA THR A 7 4.90 19.27 4.22
C THR A 7 3.60 18.75 3.62
N VAL A 8 3.14 19.36 2.53
CA VAL A 8 1.98 18.87 1.77
C VAL A 8 2.37 17.51 1.21
N GLN A 9 1.79 16.43 1.73
CA GLN A 9 1.98 15.12 1.13
C GLN A 9 1.26 15.11 -0.23
N ILE A 10 2.02 15.29 -1.31
CA ILE A 10 1.48 15.25 -2.67
C ILE A 10 1.24 13.78 -3.02
N HIS A 11 -0.01 13.33 -2.89
CA HIS A 11 -0.42 12.01 -3.33
C HIS A 11 -0.53 11.95 -4.86
N PRO A 12 -0.14 10.83 -5.51
CA PRO A 12 -0.14 10.76 -6.96
C PRO A 12 -1.55 10.87 -7.53
N THR A 13 -1.70 11.68 -8.57
CA THR A 13 -2.97 11.86 -9.28
C THR A 13 -3.33 10.59 -10.07
N PRO A 14 -4.62 10.38 -10.40
CA PRO A 14 -5.01 9.26 -11.26
C PRO A 14 -4.25 9.23 -12.60
N PHE A 15 -3.99 10.41 -13.17
CA PHE A 15 -3.26 10.54 -14.43
C PHE A 15 -1.78 10.15 -14.29
N GLU A 16 -1.12 10.49 -13.18
CA GLU A 16 0.26 10.06 -12.91
C GLU A 16 0.37 8.54 -12.74
N LEU A 17 -0.58 7.93 -12.02
CA LEU A 17 -0.63 6.48 -11.86
C LEU A 17 -0.84 5.76 -13.20
N TYR A 18 -1.77 6.25 -14.01
CA TYR A 18 -1.97 5.79 -15.38
C TYR A 18 -0.70 5.90 -16.23
N ARG A 19 0.00 7.04 -16.17
CA ARG A 19 1.26 7.26 -16.90
C ARG A 19 2.35 6.30 -16.46
N ARG A 20 2.55 6.10 -15.14
CA ARG A 20 3.55 5.17 -14.59
C ARG A 20 3.30 3.74 -15.05
N ALA A 21 2.04 3.29 -14.99
CA ALA A 21 1.65 1.97 -15.45
C ALA A 21 1.87 1.79 -16.95
N THR A 22 1.51 2.80 -17.74
CA THR A 22 1.68 2.80 -19.20
C THR A 22 3.15 2.81 -19.61
N ALA A 23 3.99 3.59 -18.93
CA ALA A 23 5.44 3.63 -19.20
C ALA A 23 6.13 2.30 -18.86
N SER A 24 5.66 1.60 -17.83
CA SER A 24 6.17 0.27 -17.44
C SER A 24 5.62 -0.86 -18.31
N TRP A 25 4.59 -0.58 -19.10
CA TRP A 25 4.00 -1.51 -20.04
C TRP A 25 4.70 -1.36 -21.38
N THR A 26 5.72 -2.18 -21.63
CA THR A 26 6.25 -2.36 -22.98
C THR A 26 5.32 -3.30 -23.74
N PRO A 27 4.80 -2.90 -24.93
CA PRO A 27 4.15 -3.84 -25.81
C PRO A 27 5.24 -4.76 -26.38
N ALA A 28 5.56 -5.83 -25.65
CA ALA A 28 6.54 -6.80 -26.12
C ALA A 28 5.99 -7.57 -27.34
N GLU A 29 4.67 -7.77 -27.42
CA GLU A 29 4.00 -8.41 -28.56
C GLU A 29 2.57 -7.87 -28.71
N HIS A 30 2.12 -7.76 -29.96
CA HIS A 30 0.88 -7.10 -30.39
C HIS A 30 -0.43 -7.86 -30.06
N TRP A 31 -0.41 -8.87 -29.18
CA TRP A 31 -1.54 -9.76 -28.94
C TRP A 31 -2.26 -9.58 -27.59
N ASP A 32 -1.77 -8.74 -26.66
CA ASP A 32 -2.45 -8.51 -25.37
C ASP A 32 -3.64 -7.53 -25.51
N ASN A 33 -4.65 -7.98 -26.25
CA ASN A 33 -5.90 -7.27 -26.49
C ASN A 33 -6.62 -6.89 -25.19
N ALA A 34 -6.48 -7.70 -24.13
CA ALA A 34 -7.06 -7.41 -22.82
C ALA A 34 -6.39 -6.21 -22.15
N SER A 35 -5.05 -6.14 -22.17
CA SER A 35 -4.31 -4.96 -21.67
C SER A 35 -4.65 -3.71 -22.46
N LEU A 36 -4.70 -3.81 -23.80
CA LEU A 36 -5.06 -2.68 -24.66
C LEU A 36 -6.47 -2.16 -24.37
N LEU A 37 -7.44 -3.07 -24.19
CA LEU A 37 -8.82 -2.72 -23.86
C LEU A 37 -8.89 -1.96 -22.53
N VAL A 38 -8.33 -2.52 -21.45
CA VAL A 38 -8.40 -1.89 -20.13
C VAL A 38 -7.68 -0.54 -20.11
N ARG A 39 -6.50 -0.44 -20.73
CA ARG A 39 -5.75 0.83 -20.84
C ARG A 39 -6.54 1.90 -21.59
N ARG A 40 -7.14 1.55 -22.74
CA ARG A 40 -7.98 2.49 -23.52
C ARG A 40 -9.20 2.92 -22.70
N THR A 41 -9.89 1.98 -22.05
CA THR A 41 -11.02 2.30 -21.18
C THR A 41 -10.62 3.25 -20.05
N GLU A 42 -9.44 3.08 -19.43
CA GLU A 42 -8.93 4.00 -18.42
C GLU A 42 -8.61 5.38 -19.00
N ALA A 43 -7.98 5.45 -20.17
CA ALA A 43 -7.71 6.74 -20.85
C ALA A 43 -9.01 7.51 -21.16
N HIS A 44 -10.06 6.83 -21.60
CA HIS A 44 -11.38 7.41 -21.80
C HIS A 44 -12.00 7.88 -20.47
N HIS A 45 -11.90 7.09 -19.41
CA HIS A 45 -12.36 7.46 -18.07
C HIS A 45 -11.67 8.74 -17.55
N LEU A 46 -10.35 8.87 -17.76
CA LEU A 46 -9.56 10.04 -17.34
C LEU A 46 -9.89 11.31 -18.14
N THR A 47 -10.26 11.16 -19.41
CA THR A 47 -10.58 12.29 -20.31
C THR A 47 -12.08 12.63 -20.32
N GLY A 48 -12.92 11.88 -19.59
CA GLY A 48 -14.37 12.07 -19.60
C GLY A 48 -15.03 11.71 -20.93
N THR A 49 -14.34 10.97 -21.80
CA THR A 49 -14.84 10.60 -23.12
C THR A 49 -15.47 9.20 -23.10
N ALA A 50 -16.42 8.96 -24.01
CA ALA A 50 -17.02 7.63 -24.14
C ALA A 50 -16.09 6.71 -24.97
N PRO A 51 -15.71 5.55 -24.44
CA PRO A 51 -14.96 4.54 -25.18
C PRO A 51 -15.82 3.85 -26.26
N PRO A 52 -15.23 3.38 -27.37
CA PRO A 52 -15.95 2.71 -28.44
C PRO A 52 -16.59 1.39 -27.97
N PRO A 53 -17.77 1.00 -28.48
CA PRO A 53 -18.45 -0.22 -28.07
C PRO A 53 -17.75 -1.45 -28.65
N VAL A 54 -17.07 -2.21 -27.79
CA VAL A 54 -16.42 -3.48 -28.14
C VAL A 54 -16.71 -4.56 -27.10
N SER A 55 -16.56 -5.83 -27.48
CA SER A 55 -16.71 -6.96 -26.56
C SER A 55 -15.78 -6.84 -25.35
N GLY A 56 -16.27 -7.19 -24.15
CA GLY A 56 -15.50 -7.08 -22.91
C GLY A 56 -15.41 -5.68 -22.30
N HIS A 57 -15.86 -4.64 -23.02
CA HIS A 57 -15.77 -3.24 -22.58
C HIS A 57 -16.49 -2.97 -21.24
N ARG A 58 -17.62 -3.66 -20.98
CA ARG A 58 -18.34 -3.53 -19.70
C ARG A 58 -17.47 -3.94 -18.51
N LEU A 59 -16.78 -5.08 -18.61
CA LEU A 59 -15.91 -5.58 -17.54
C LEU A 59 -14.71 -4.66 -17.33
N ALA A 60 -14.10 -4.17 -18.41
CA ALA A 60 -13.01 -3.19 -18.34
C ALA A 60 -13.49 -1.90 -17.64
N THR A 61 -14.66 -1.39 -18.02
CA THR A 61 -15.25 -0.17 -17.43
C THR A 61 -15.53 -0.34 -15.95
N THR A 62 -16.14 -1.45 -15.55
CA THR A 62 -16.39 -1.74 -14.14
C THR A 62 -15.08 -1.83 -13.37
N TRP A 63 -14.07 -2.51 -13.93
CA TRP A 63 -12.76 -2.64 -13.30
C TRP A 63 -12.09 -1.27 -13.08
N VAL A 64 -12.03 -0.43 -14.12
CA VAL A 64 -11.47 0.94 -14.04
C VAL A 64 -12.24 1.77 -13.01
N ARG A 65 -13.57 1.81 -13.07
CA ARG A 65 -14.37 2.60 -12.13
C ARG A 65 -14.16 2.17 -10.68
N THR A 66 -14.08 0.86 -10.42
CA THR A 66 -13.85 0.37 -9.06
C THR A 66 -12.42 0.66 -8.58
N LEU A 67 -11.40 0.55 -9.44
CA LEU A 67 -10.04 0.97 -9.13
C LEU A 67 -9.99 2.45 -8.73
N HIS A 68 -10.59 3.33 -9.52
CA HIS A 68 -10.58 4.77 -9.22
C HIS A 68 -11.32 5.09 -7.91
N ARG A 69 -12.44 4.41 -7.62
CA ARG A 69 -13.12 4.52 -6.31
C ARG A 69 -12.26 4.03 -5.15
N HIS A 70 -11.51 2.95 -5.37
CA HIS A 70 -10.56 2.42 -4.38
C HIS A 70 -9.44 3.42 -4.08
N GLU A 71 -8.88 4.04 -5.12
CA GLU A 71 -7.86 5.06 -4.99
C GLU A 71 -8.39 6.36 -4.38
N GLN A 72 -9.63 6.74 -4.71
CA GLN A 72 -10.28 7.91 -4.10
C GLN A 72 -10.47 7.69 -2.60
N PHE A 73 -11.01 6.54 -2.20
CA PHE A 73 -11.13 6.19 -0.78
C PHE A 73 -9.79 6.31 -0.05
N TRP A 74 -8.72 5.80 -0.66
CA TRP A 74 -7.39 5.94 -0.07
C TRP A 74 -6.92 7.40 0.04
N ARG A 75 -7.23 8.26 -0.93
CA ARG A 75 -6.90 9.70 -0.84
C ARG A 75 -7.69 10.40 0.27
N ASP A 76 -8.96 10.03 0.45
CA ASP A 76 -9.84 10.65 1.43
C ASP A 76 -9.50 10.22 2.87
N HIS A 77 -9.07 8.97 3.05
CA HIS A 77 -8.86 8.37 4.38
C HIS A 77 -7.39 8.10 4.74
N LEU A 78 -6.47 8.20 3.77
CA LEU A 78 -5.06 7.80 3.88
C LEU A 78 -4.87 6.34 4.32
N GLN A 79 -5.90 5.52 4.11
CA GLN A 79 -5.94 4.10 4.45
C GLN A 79 -6.63 3.33 3.33
N SER A 80 -6.13 2.13 3.06
CA SER A 80 -6.79 1.25 2.10
C SER A 80 -8.11 0.71 2.68
N PRO A 81 -9.16 0.51 1.87
CA PRO A 81 -10.40 -0.13 2.29
C PRO A 81 -10.16 -1.44 3.04
N ARG A 82 -10.79 -1.62 4.20
CA ARG A 82 -10.52 -2.78 5.05
C ARG A 82 -11.04 -4.07 4.42
N GLU A 83 -10.13 -5.02 4.21
CA GLU A 83 -10.49 -6.32 3.63
C GLU A 83 -10.88 -7.37 4.67
N ARG A 84 -10.26 -7.29 5.85
CA ARG A 84 -10.45 -8.19 6.97
C ARG A 84 -10.64 -7.33 8.22
N THR A 85 -11.82 -7.40 8.80
CA THR A 85 -12.16 -6.83 10.10
C THR A 85 -12.86 -7.92 10.90
N ARG A 86 -12.72 -7.88 12.24
CA ARG A 86 -13.44 -8.80 13.14
C ARG A 86 -14.95 -8.67 12.99
N ASN A 87 -15.43 -7.49 12.55
CA ASN A 87 -16.83 -7.28 12.26
C ASN A 87 -16.98 -6.53 10.92
N LEU A 88 -17.36 -7.26 9.87
CA LEU A 88 -17.58 -6.71 8.52
C LEU A 88 -18.88 -5.90 8.44
N SER A 89 -19.84 -6.13 9.34
CA SER A 89 -21.13 -5.44 9.31
C SER A 89 -21.06 -4.01 9.85
N THR A 90 -19.97 -3.63 10.52
CA THR A 90 -19.77 -2.26 11.01
C THR A 90 -19.17 -1.33 9.95
N LEU A 91 -18.76 -1.85 8.79
CA LEU A 91 -18.23 -1.04 7.70
C LEU A 91 -19.35 -0.53 6.80
N PRO A 92 -19.27 0.72 6.31
CA PRO A 92 -20.15 1.20 5.25
C PRO A 92 -20.11 0.24 4.05
N GLN A 93 -21.27 0.00 3.43
CA GLN A 93 -21.38 -0.94 2.31
C GLN A 93 -20.38 -0.62 1.19
N ALA A 94 -20.14 0.66 0.90
CA ALA A 94 -19.18 1.11 -0.10
C ALA A 94 -17.75 0.64 0.19
N GLU A 95 -17.28 0.82 1.43
CA GLU A 95 -15.94 0.36 1.83
C GLU A 95 -15.81 -1.16 1.73
N ARG A 96 -16.84 -1.89 2.20
CA ARG A 96 -16.85 -3.35 2.14
C ARG A 96 -16.71 -3.88 0.72
N LEU A 97 -17.42 -3.27 -0.24
CA LEU A 97 -17.35 -3.64 -1.66
C LEU A 97 -15.95 -3.37 -2.25
N LEU A 98 -15.28 -2.29 -1.85
CA LEU A 98 -13.92 -1.98 -2.28
C LEU A 98 -12.91 -2.99 -1.72
N GLY A 99 -13.03 -3.35 -0.44
CA GLY A 99 -12.19 -4.38 0.17
C GLY A 99 -12.40 -5.77 -0.45
N GLU A 100 -13.64 -6.13 -0.79
CA GLU A 100 -13.94 -7.37 -1.52
C GLU A 100 -13.36 -7.36 -2.94
N TRP A 101 -13.45 -6.22 -3.64
CA TRP A 101 -12.85 -6.06 -4.97
C TRP A 101 -11.33 -6.23 -4.94
N ALA A 102 -10.64 -5.60 -3.99
CA ALA A 102 -9.18 -5.73 -3.84
C ALA A 102 -8.79 -7.19 -3.58
N ARG A 103 -9.51 -7.86 -2.66
CA ARG A 103 -9.31 -9.28 -2.34
C ARG A 103 -9.49 -10.16 -3.57
N ARG A 104 -10.49 -9.85 -4.41
CA ARG A 104 -10.72 -10.55 -5.68
C ARG A 104 -9.52 -10.38 -6.61
N GLN A 105 -8.97 -9.17 -6.77
CA GLN A 105 -7.81 -8.92 -7.62
C GLN A 105 -6.62 -9.82 -7.25
N ARG A 106 -6.33 -9.97 -5.95
CA ARG A 106 -5.26 -10.87 -5.48
C ARG A 106 -5.56 -12.34 -5.77
N ARG A 107 -6.78 -12.81 -5.49
CA ARG A 107 -7.18 -14.21 -5.73
C ARG A 107 -7.16 -14.59 -7.22
N THR A 108 -7.52 -13.64 -8.08
CA THR A 108 -7.58 -13.85 -9.53
C THR A 108 -6.41 -13.19 -10.26
N LYS A 109 -5.25 -13.04 -9.60
CA LYS A 109 -4.06 -12.42 -10.20
C LYS A 109 -3.68 -13.05 -11.54
N HIS A 110 -3.78 -14.38 -11.66
CA HIS A 110 -3.53 -15.14 -12.88
C HIS A 110 -4.51 -14.84 -14.04
N ARG A 111 -5.64 -14.19 -13.76
CA ARG A 111 -6.64 -13.77 -14.76
C ARG A 111 -6.54 -12.30 -15.15
N LEU A 112 -5.64 -11.55 -14.51
CA LEU A 112 -5.45 -10.13 -14.80
C LEU A 112 -4.53 -9.98 -16.01
N SER A 113 -4.89 -9.05 -16.88
CA SER A 113 -4.01 -8.64 -17.98
C SER A 113 -2.73 -8.00 -17.43
N ARG A 114 -1.68 -7.94 -18.27
CA ARG A 114 -0.40 -7.33 -17.89
C ARG A 114 -0.57 -5.88 -17.43
N TYR A 115 -1.40 -5.11 -18.13
CA TYR A 115 -1.70 -3.72 -17.77
C TYR A 115 -2.36 -3.63 -16.39
N GLN A 116 -3.36 -4.46 -16.08
CA GLN A 116 -4.01 -4.46 -14.77
C GLN A 116 -3.02 -4.76 -13.63
N ILE A 117 -2.09 -5.70 -13.83
CA ILE A 117 -1.06 -6.04 -12.84
C ILE A 117 -0.16 -4.82 -12.59
N LEU A 118 0.35 -4.20 -13.66
CA LEU A 118 1.20 -3.00 -13.56
C LEU A 118 0.45 -1.83 -12.93
N ARG A 119 -0.82 -1.62 -13.31
CA ARG A 119 -1.65 -0.52 -12.84
C ARG A 119 -1.99 -0.63 -11.35
N LEU A 120 -2.21 -1.84 -10.86
CA LEU A 120 -2.37 -2.12 -9.42
C LEU A 120 -1.04 -1.95 -8.68
N ALA A 121 0.08 -2.37 -9.26
CA ALA A 121 1.41 -2.31 -8.62
C ALA A 121 1.91 -0.88 -8.37
N VAL A 122 1.53 0.08 -9.22
CA VAL A 122 1.89 1.50 -9.02
C VAL A 122 0.95 2.24 -8.08
N SER A 123 -0.19 1.64 -7.71
CA SER A 123 -1.21 2.30 -6.88
C SER A 123 -0.83 2.23 -5.39
N PRO A 124 -0.69 3.36 -4.69
CA PRO A 124 -0.40 3.36 -3.24
C PRO A 124 -1.57 2.80 -2.42
N SER A 125 -2.77 2.74 -3.00
CA SER A 125 -3.95 2.16 -2.35
C SER A 125 -3.96 0.64 -2.36
N PHE A 126 -3.09 -0.04 -3.12
CA PHE A 126 -3.18 -1.49 -3.31
C PHE A 126 -1.84 -2.19 -3.11
N ALA A 127 -1.79 -3.08 -2.10
CA ALA A 127 -0.65 -3.97 -1.89
C ALA A 127 -0.95 -5.39 -2.37
N TRP A 128 -0.04 -6.00 -3.14
CA TRP A 128 -0.15 -7.42 -3.52
C TRP A 128 -0.08 -8.36 -2.32
N ASP A 129 0.70 -7.98 -1.29
CA ASP A 129 0.70 -8.62 0.01
C ASP A 129 0.41 -7.58 1.10
N PRO A 130 -0.86 -7.45 1.53
CA PRO A 130 -1.24 -6.53 2.60
C PRO A 130 -0.59 -6.84 3.95
N ARG A 131 -0.24 -8.11 4.22
CA ARG A 131 0.39 -8.49 5.50
C ARG A 131 1.84 -8.05 5.52
N GLU A 132 2.55 -8.26 4.41
CA GLU A 132 3.93 -7.79 4.26
C GLU A 132 3.99 -6.27 4.28
N HIS A 133 3.09 -5.60 3.55
CA HIS A 133 3.03 -4.14 3.55
C HIS A 133 2.76 -3.56 4.94
N ALA A 134 1.82 -4.14 5.70
CA ALA A 134 1.55 -3.72 7.08
C ALA A 134 2.74 -3.99 8.02
N TRP A 135 3.46 -5.09 7.80
CA TRP A 135 4.66 -5.41 8.57
C TRP A 135 5.76 -4.36 8.30
N MET A 136 6.05 -4.08 7.03
CA MET A 136 7.07 -3.10 6.63
C MET A 136 6.71 -1.69 7.12
N SER A 137 5.44 -1.28 7.03
CA SER A 137 5.00 0.02 7.53
C SER A 137 5.23 0.20 9.03
N ASN A 138 5.05 -0.86 9.82
CA ASN A 138 5.34 -0.81 11.25
C ASN A 138 6.85 -0.80 11.51
N TYR A 139 7.61 -1.60 10.76
CA TYR A 139 9.08 -1.58 10.82
C TYR A 139 9.63 -0.16 10.54
N ASP A 140 9.19 0.47 9.45
CA ASP A 140 9.58 1.83 9.08
C ASP A 140 9.15 2.86 10.13
N ALA A 141 8.01 2.65 10.79
CA ALA A 141 7.58 3.50 11.90
C ALA A 141 8.50 3.34 13.12
N CYS A 142 8.92 2.12 13.47
CA CYS A 142 9.91 1.88 14.51
C CYS A 142 11.24 2.55 14.18
N HIS A 143 11.73 2.37 12.94
CA HIS A 143 12.99 2.95 12.50
C HIS A 143 12.95 4.48 12.49
N ARG A 144 11.85 5.10 12.05
CA ARG A 144 11.67 6.57 12.12
C ARG A 144 11.62 7.07 13.55
N HIS A 145 10.95 6.34 14.44
CA HIS A 145 10.93 6.68 15.86
C HIS A 145 12.34 6.69 16.43
N LEU A 146 13.11 5.61 16.19
CA LEU A 146 14.51 5.49 16.61
C LEU A 146 15.35 6.66 16.10
N ARG A 147 15.28 7.00 14.81
CA ARG A 147 16.03 8.14 14.26
C ARG A 147 15.63 9.49 14.87
N LYS A 148 14.37 9.65 15.28
CA LYS A 148 13.86 10.91 15.83
C LYS A 148 14.14 11.08 17.32
N THR A 149 14.06 10.00 18.09
CA THR A 149 14.12 10.05 19.57
C THR A 149 15.38 9.41 20.15
N GLY A 150 16.17 8.70 19.35
CA GLY A 150 17.28 7.88 19.81
C GLY A 150 16.86 6.61 20.55
N THR A 151 15.55 6.31 20.62
CA THR A 151 15.01 5.21 21.41
C THR A 151 13.98 4.40 20.63
N LEU A 152 13.77 3.14 21.01
CA LEU A 152 12.69 2.33 20.46
C LEU A 152 11.33 2.75 21.04
N PRO A 153 10.22 2.54 20.29
CA PRO A 153 8.88 2.78 20.80
C PRO A 153 8.63 2.02 22.11
N SER A 154 8.15 2.73 23.14
CA SER A 154 7.87 2.18 24.47
C SER A 154 6.37 2.08 24.74
N LEU A 155 5.97 1.09 25.54
CA LEU A 155 4.60 0.96 26.06
C LEU A 155 4.23 2.10 27.02
N ALA A 156 5.22 2.78 27.61
CA ALA A 156 5.02 3.99 28.39
C ALA A 156 4.87 5.25 27.52
N GLY A 157 4.81 5.07 26.18
CA GLY A 157 4.67 6.15 25.22
C GLY A 157 3.42 7.00 25.43
N ALA A 158 3.52 8.28 25.07
CA ALA A 158 2.47 9.27 25.32
C ALA A 158 1.26 9.17 24.36
N SER A 159 1.39 8.42 23.25
CA SER A 159 0.35 8.34 22.21
C SER A 159 -0.17 6.92 21.98
N PRO A 160 -1.46 6.76 21.61
CA PRO A 160 -2.03 5.46 21.23
C PRO A 160 -1.27 4.78 20.08
N GLU A 161 -0.74 5.55 19.14
CA GLU A 161 0.05 5.04 18.00
C GLU A 161 1.38 4.48 18.46
N GLN A 162 2.10 5.20 19.34
CA GLN A 162 3.36 4.72 19.90
C GLN A 162 3.15 3.46 20.74
N PHE A 163 2.08 3.41 21.54
CA PHE A 163 1.70 2.23 22.30
C PHE A 163 1.41 1.03 21.39
N ALA A 164 0.64 1.23 20.32
CA ALA A 164 0.33 0.18 19.36
C ALA A 164 1.60 -0.33 18.65
N LEU A 165 2.49 0.57 18.29
CA LEU A 165 3.76 0.27 17.64
C LEU A 165 4.71 -0.49 18.57
N ALA A 166 4.84 -0.07 19.83
CA ALA A 166 5.65 -0.74 20.85
C ALA A 166 5.14 -2.17 21.12
N ARG A 167 3.81 -2.34 21.22
CA ARG A 167 3.19 -3.65 21.38
C ARG A 167 3.40 -4.55 20.15
N TRP A 168 3.38 -3.99 18.95
CA TRP A 168 3.72 -4.73 17.74
C TRP A 168 5.19 -5.16 17.76
N LEU A 169 6.11 -4.25 18.07
CA LEU A 169 7.55 -4.51 18.11
C LEU A 169 7.89 -5.60 19.13
N GLY A 170 7.33 -5.54 20.34
CA GLY A 170 7.53 -6.56 21.37
C GLY A 170 7.14 -7.97 20.90
N ARG A 171 6.03 -8.10 20.15
CA ARG A 171 5.64 -9.38 19.53
C ARG A 171 6.63 -9.85 18.48
N GLN A 172 7.18 -8.93 17.68
CA GLN A 172 8.17 -9.28 16.66
C GLN A 172 9.49 -9.71 17.28
N LEU A 173 9.94 -9.03 18.34
CA LEU A 173 11.15 -9.40 19.08
C LEU A 173 11.01 -10.75 19.78
N HIS A 174 9.81 -11.07 20.30
CA HIS A 174 9.53 -12.40 20.84
C HIS A 174 9.61 -13.47 19.75
N ALA A 175 8.97 -13.26 18.60
CA ALA A 175 9.03 -14.19 17.48
C ALA A 175 10.46 -14.38 16.93
N LEU A 176 11.28 -13.32 16.93
CA LEU A 176 12.71 -13.39 16.60
C LEU A 176 13.47 -14.26 17.60
N LYS A 177 13.25 -14.05 18.90
CA LYS A 177 13.87 -14.87 19.96
C LYS A 177 13.49 -16.33 19.85
N ASP A 178 12.24 -16.61 19.50
CA ASP A 178 11.71 -17.98 19.36
C ASP A 178 12.09 -18.62 18.02
N GLY A 179 12.77 -17.90 17.12
CA GLY A 179 13.17 -18.41 15.80
C GLY A 179 12.01 -18.67 14.83
N THR A 180 10.83 -18.10 15.09
CA THR A 180 9.61 -18.30 14.27
C THR A 180 9.40 -17.23 13.21
N LEU A 181 10.23 -16.18 13.24
CA LEU A 181 10.16 -15.08 12.30
C LEU A 181 10.84 -15.47 10.98
N VAL A 182 10.22 -15.13 9.84
CA VAL A 182 10.82 -15.40 8.52
C VAL A 182 12.16 -14.68 8.35
N PRO A 183 13.13 -15.26 7.61
CA PRO A 183 14.52 -14.78 7.59
C PRO A 183 14.69 -13.29 7.26
N ASP A 184 13.99 -12.79 6.24
CA ASP A 184 14.11 -11.39 5.82
C ASP A 184 13.68 -10.41 6.92
N ARG A 185 12.60 -10.75 7.64
CA ARG A 185 12.10 -9.95 8.77
C ARG A 185 13.04 -10.03 9.97
N ALA A 186 13.64 -11.20 10.20
CA ALA A 186 14.63 -11.38 11.25
C ALA A 186 15.87 -10.51 11.01
N ALA A 187 16.39 -10.50 9.78
CA ALA A 187 17.52 -9.67 9.39
C ALA A 187 17.24 -8.17 9.61
N LEU A 188 16.05 -7.69 9.19
CA LEU A 188 15.65 -6.30 9.39
C LEU A 188 15.57 -5.89 10.86
N LEU A 189 15.00 -6.73 11.73
CA LEU A 189 14.94 -6.45 13.17
C LEU A 189 16.30 -6.54 13.85
N GLN A 190 17.18 -7.46 13.43
CA GLN A 190 18.56 -7.52 13.92
C GLN A 190 19.33 -6.25 13.54
N GLY A 191 19.13 -5.73 12.33
CA GLY A 191 19.64 -4.42 11.91
C GLY A 191 19.16 -3.31 12.84
N LEU A 192 17.85 -3.23 13.11
CA LEU A 192 17.28 -2.23 14.02
C LEU A 192 17.85 -2.32 15.46
N ILE A 193 18.09 -3.54 15.96
CA ILE A 193 18.71 -3.77 17.28
C ILE A 193 20.18 -3.33 17.29
N THR A 194 20.87 -3.47 16.16
CA THR A 194 22.26 -3.01 16.02
C THR A 194 22.32 -1.48 15.98
N ASP A 195 21.42 -0.85 15.23
CA ASP A 195 21.35 0.61 15.12
C ASP A 195 21.13 1.30 16.48
N ILE A 196 20.24 0.76 17.34
CA ILE A 196 20.04 1.34 18.68
C ILE A 196 21.30 1.23 19.55
N ARG A 197 22.08 0.15 19.43
CA ARG A 197 23.34 -0.01 20.19
C ARG A 197 24.34 1.06 19.77
N LEU A 198 24.50 1.25 18.46
CA LEU A 198 25.38 2.29 17.92
C LEU A 198 25.00 3.70 18.39
N ILE A 199 23.69 4.01 18.46
CA ILE A 199 23.22 5.31 18.96
C ILE A 199 23.49 5.49 20.47
N GLN A 200 23.43 4.41 21.25
CA GLN A 200 23.70 4.45 22.69
C GLN A 200 25.20 4.56 23.00
N ASP A 201 26.06 4.03 22.12
CA ASP A 201 27.52 4.04 22.27
C ASP A 201 28.17 5.35 21.78
N ASP A 202 27.46 6.20 21.02
CA ASP A 202 27.91 7.53 20.55
C ASP A 202 26.95 8.65 20.98
N PRO A 203 27.05 9.16 22.23
CA PRO A 203 26.17 10.22 22.70
C PRO A 203 26.41 11.52 21.91
N PRO A 204 25.35 12.27 21.55
CA PRO A 204 25.50 13.51 20.80
C PRO A 204 26.41 14.49 21.56
N ARG A 205 27.46 14.97 20.89
CA ARG A 205 28.38 16.02 21.37
C ARG A 205 27.69 17.37 21.54
#